data_AF-A0A958BTE7-F1
#
_entry.id   AF-A0A958BTE7-F1
#
_cell.length_a   1.000
_cell.length_b   1.000
_cell.length_c   1.000
_cell.angle_alpha   90.00
_cell.angle_beta   90.00
_cell.angle_gamma   90.00
#
_symmetry.space_group_name_H-M   'P 1'
#
loop_
_entity.id
_entity.type
_entity.pdbx_description
1 polymer ?
#
loop_
_entity_poly.entity_id
_entity_poly.type
_entity_poly.pdbx_seq_one_letter_code
_entity_poly.pdbx_strand_id
1 'polypeptide(L)'
;MTEKHNEEHHNHITPVSTYLMVFAGLLVLMALTVYVGYADFGPFDKAVTLIVAICKASLIMLFFMHLRHSSGLVWIFGTMGFFFLIIMLLLSLGDYAARGTIQGPI
;
A
#
# COMPACT_ATOMS: atom_id res chain seq x y z
N MET A 1 28.67 -50.41 -0.05
CA MET A 1 29.30 -49.66 -1.16
C MET A 1 28.27 -49.69 -2.28
N THR A 2 27.55 -48.64 -2.66
CA THR A 2 27.76 -47.19 -2.61
C THR A 2 26.41 -46.53 -2.93
N GLU A 3 26.24 -45.33 -2.37
CA GLU A 3 25.30 -44.23 -2.63
C GLU A 3 24.57 -44.24 -4.00
N LYS A 4 23.34 -43.73 -4.18
CA LYS A 4 22.86 -42.37 -3.84
C LYS A 4 21.33 -42.33 -3.74
N HIS A 5 20.79 -42.12 -2.55
CA HIS A 5 19.46 -41.53 -2.40
C HIS A 5 19.68 -40.02 -2.36
N ASN A 6 19.53 -39.38 -3.52
CA ASN A 6 19.58 -37.92 -3.66
C ASN A 6 18.24 -37.36 -3.20
N GLU A 7 18.08 -37.33 -1.88
CA GLU A 7 17.05 -36.56 -1.18
C GLU A 7 17.18 -35.08 -1.56
N GLU A 8 16.08 -34.59 -2.11
CA GLU A 8 15.47 -33.27 -1.94
C GLU A 8 16.32 -32.13 -1.37
N HIS A 9 16.35 -31.01 -2.09
CA HIS A 9 15.95 -29.69 -1.59
C HIS A 9 16.11 -28.68 -2.74
N HIS A 10 15.16 -28.69 -3.67
CA HIS A 10 14.95 -27.55 -4.55
C HIS A 10 14.43 -26.39 -3.69
N ASN A 11 15.37 -25.65 -3.11
CA ASN A 11 15.14 -24.37 -2.45
C ASN A 11 14.55 -23.41 -3.51
N HIS A 12 13.24 -23.42 -3.66
CA HIS A 12 12.48 -22.42 -4.41
C HIS A 12 12.41 -21.13 -3.57
N ILE A 13 13.59 -20.60 -3.22
CA ILE A 13 13.72 -19.26 -2.66
C ILE A 13 13.39 -18.31 -3.80
N THR A 14 12.18 -17.77 -3.74
CA THR A 14 11.79 -16.61 -4.54
C THR A 14 12.93 -15.57 -4.47
N PRO A 15 13.39 -15.05 -5.61
CA PRO A 15 14.62 -14.27 -5.64
C PRO A 15 14.46 -13.02 -4.77
N VAL A 16 15.32 -12.92 -3.75
CA VAL A 16 15.44 -11.78 -2.82
C VAL A 16 15.58 -10.44 -3.56
N SER A 17 16.07 -10.48 -4.79
CA SER A 17 16.17 -9.36 -5.72
C SER A 17 14.84 -8.63 -5.95
N THR A 18 13.72 -9.37 -6.08
CA THR A 18 12.40 -8.75 -6.28
C THR A 18 12.00 -7.92 -5.07
N TYR A 19 12.20 -8.44 -3.85
CA TYR A 19 11.92 -7.72 -2.61
C TYR A 19 12.83 -6.49 -2.45
N LEU A 20 14.10 -6.60 -2.83
CA LEU A 20 15.07 -5.51 -2.75
C LEU A 20 14.72 -4.35 -3.71
N MET A 21 14.25 -4.66 -4.92
CA MET A 21 13.84 -3.67 -5.91
C MET A 21 12.59 -2.90 -5.47
N VAL A 22 11.64 -3.58 -4.83
CA VAL A 22 10.44 -2.95 -4.24
C VAL A 22 10.81 -2.09 -3.04
N PHE A 23 11.71 -2.59 -2.18
CA PHE A 23 12.22 -1.83 -1.04
C PHE A 23 12.87 -0.51 -1.49
N ALA A 24 13.68 -0.55 -2.55
CA ALA A 24 14.24 0.65 -3.16
C ALA A 24 13.15 1.59 -3.69
N GLY A 25 12.12 1.07 -4.37
CA GLY A 25 10.96 1.86 -4.82
C GLY A 25 10.22 2.54 -3.67
N LEU A 26 9.99 1.83 -2.55
CA LEU A 26 9.39 2.41 -1.36
C LEU A 26 10.24 3.49 -0.71
N LEU A 27 11.57 3.32 -0.66
CA LEU A 27 12.48 4.35 -0.17
C LEU A 27 12.43 5.61 -1.03
N VAL A 28 12.35 5.47 -2.36
CA VAL A 28 12.21 6.62 -3.27
C VAL A 28 10.88 7.33 -3.02
N LEU A 29 9.76 6.60 -2.93
CA LEU A 29 8.46 7.20 -2.63
C LEU A 29 8.43 7.83 -1.23
N MET A 30 9.17 7.28 -0.27
CA MET A 30 9.32 7.86 1.06
C MET A 30 10.07 9.18 1.01
N ALA A 31 11.23 9.23 0.34
CA ALA A 31 11.98 10.46 0.14
C ALA A 31 11.14 11.53 -0.57
N LEU A 32 10.36 11.12 -1.59
CA LEU A 32 9.43 12.01 -2.28
C LEU A 32 8.34 12.55 -1.34
N THR A 33 7.80 11.74 -0.42
CA THR A 33 6.80 12.21 0.56
C THR A 33 7.39 13.22 1.51
N VAL A 34 8.61 12.97 2.00
CA VAL A 34 9.32 13.89 2.89
C VAL A 34 9.58 15.21 2.17
N TYR A 35 10.04 15.16 0.92
CA TYR A 35 10.25 16.34 0.09
C TYR A 35 8.96 17.13 -0.14
N VAL A 36 7.86 16.44 -0.47
CA VAL A 36 6.55 17.07 -0.64
C VAL A 36 6.08 17.73 0.66
N GLY A 37 6.29 17.11 1.81
CA GLY A 37 5.93 17.68 3.10
C GLY A 37 6.77 18.89 3.54
N TYR A 38 7.96 19.09 2.97
CA TYR A 38 8.75 20.30 3.16
C TYR A 38 8.47 21.39 2.11
N ALA A 39 7.87 21.02 0.98
CA ALA A 39 7.50 21.95 -0.05
C ALA A 39 6.12 22.54 0.27
N ASP A 40 6.07 23.83 0.62
CA ASP A 40 4.80 24.53 0.82
C ASP A 40 4.04 24.67 -0.51
N PHE A 41 3.13 23.73 -0.79
CA PHE A 41 2.24 23.79 -1.96
C PHE A 41 1.00 24.68 -1.74
N GLY A 42 0.99 25.47 -0.66
CA GLY A 42 -0.10 26.38 -0.32
C GLY A 42 -1.44 25.62 -0.17
N PRO A 43 -2.56 26.10 -0.75
CA PRO A 43 -3.88 25.50 -0.55
C PRO A 43 -4.02 24.07 -1.11
N PHE A 44 -3.09 23.62 -1.97
CA PHE A 44 -3.12 22.29 -2.59
C PHE A 44 -2.36 21.22 -1.79
N ASP A 45 -1.72 21.58 -0.69
CA ASP A 45 -0.87 20.68 0.11
C ASP A 45 -1.58 19.37 0.50
N LYS A 46 -2.85 19.47 0.94
CA LYS A 46 -3.66 18.30 1.31
C LYS A 46 -3.90 17.35 0.12
N ALA A 47 -4.14 17.91 -1.06
CA ALA A 47 -4.40 17.11 -2.26
C ALA A 47 -3.13 16.41 -2.75
N VAL A 48 -1.99 17.12 -2.74
CA VAL A 48 -0.70 16.56 -3.14
C VAL A 48 -0.26 15.46 -2.18
N THR A 49 -0.38 15.69 -0.87
CA THR A 49 -0.07 14.69 0.16
C THR A 49 -0.94 13.44 0.01
N LEU A 50 -2.23 13.59 -0.29
CA LEU A 50 -3.14 12.47 -0.51
C LEU A 50 -2.78 11.66 -1.77
N ILE A 51 -2.41 12.31 -2.87
CA ILE A 51 -1.98 11.62 -4.10
C ILE A 51 -0.73 10.77 -3.84
N VAL A 52 0.25 11.33 -3.14
CA VAL A 52 1.48 10.60 -2.78
C VAL A 52 1.17 9.42 -1.86
N ALA A 53 0.25 9.59 -0.91
CA ALA A 53 -0.21 8.51 -0.04
C ALA A 53 -0.88 7.38 -0.84
N ILE A 54 -1.72 7.70 -1.82
CA ILE A 54 -2.37 6.71 -2.70
C ILE A 54 -1.31 5.97 -3.54
N CYS A 55 -0.35 6.68 -4.15
CA CYS A 55 0.72 6.04 -4.91
C CYS A 55 1.53 5.05 -4.07
N LYS A 56 1.84 5.40 -2.80
CA LYS A 56 2.48 4.48 -1.86
C LYS A 56 1.60 3.26 -1.58
N ALA A 57 0.32 3.48 -1.28
CA ALA A 57 -0.63 2.40 -0.99
C ALA A 57 -0.75 1.41 -2.15
N SER A 58 -0.81 1.90 -3.40
CA SER A 58 -0.83 1.04 -4.59
C SER A 58 0.45 0.21 -4.71
N LEU A 59 1.63 0.79 -4.49
CA LEU A 59 2.90 0.04 -4.53
C LEU A 59 2.94 -1.07 -3.46
N ILE A 60 2.49 -0.77 -2.25
CA ILE A 60 2.42 -1.73 -1.14
C ILE A 60 1.44 -2.86 -1.50
N MET A 61 0.27 -2.53 -2.05
CA MET A 61 -0.75 -3.50 -2.42
C MET A 61 -0.28 -4.45 -3.54
N LEU A 62 0.42 -3.94 -4.56
CA LEU A 62 0.91 -4.78 -5.65
C LEU A 62 2.09 -5.68 -5.23
N PHE A 63 2.99 -5.20 -4.38
CA PHE A 63 4.26 -5.88 -4.11
C PHE A 63 4.36 -6.51 -2.71
N PHE A 64 4.02 -5.80 -1.64
CA PHE A 64 4.11 -6.34 -0.27
C PHE A 64 3.00 -7.32 0.04
N MET A 65 1.82 -7.12 -0.56
CA MET A 65 0.71 -8.05 -0.42
C MET A 65 0.84 -9.26 -1.37
N HIS A 66 2.02 -9.47 -1.96
CA HIS A 66 2.39 -10.60 -2.83
C HIS A 66 1.35 -10.96 -3.91
N LEU A 67 0.51 -10.01 -4.31
CA LEU A 67 -0.61 -10.20 -5.23
C LEU A 67 -0.15 -10.76 -6.59
N ARG A 68 1.11 -10.52 -6.97
CA ARG A 68 1.69 -10.99 -8.24
C ARG A 68 2.14 -12.46 -8.22
N HIS A 69 2.37 -13.07 -7.05
CA HIS A 69 2.85 -14.45 -6.95
C HIS A 69 1.99 -15.34 -6.02
N SER A 70 0.95 -14.81 -5.37
CA SER A 70 0.05 -15.58 -4.52
C SER A 70 -1.20 -16.06 -5.26
N SER A 71 -1.74 -17.20 -4.82
CA SER A 71 -3.03 -17.75 -5.25
C SER A 71 -4.15 -16.70 -5.26
N GLY A 72 -5.08 -16.77 -6.23
CA GLY A 72 -6.15 -15.77 -6.44
C GLY A 72 -7.04 -15.48 -5.23
N LEU A 73 -7.04 -16.37 -4.21
CA LEU A 73 -7.74 -16.13 -2.94
C LEU A 73 -7.17 -14.94 -2.16
N VAL A 74 -5.84 -14.79 -2.08
CA VAL A 74 -5.18 -13.67 -1.39
C VAL A 74 -5.47 -12.34 -2.08
N TRP A 75 -5.56 -12.37 -3.42
CA TRP A 75 -5.92 -11.21 -4.24
C TRP A 75 -7.34 -10.70 -3.92
N ILE A 76 -8.31 -11.62 -3.77
CA ILE A 76 -9.70 -11.29 -3.42
C ILE A 76 -9.78 -10.70 -2.01
N PHE A 77 -9.16 -11.33 -1.01
CA PHE A 77 -9.20 -10.79 0.36
C PHE A 77 -8.48 -9.45 0.49
N GLY A 78 -7.36 -9.25 -0.21
CA GLY A 78 -6.63 -7.98 -0.21
C GLY A 78 -7.42 -6.84 -0.85
N THR A 79 -8.04 -7.09 -2.00
CA THR A 79 -8.91 -6.11 -2.67
C THR A 79 -10.18 -5.83 -1.88
N MET A 80 -10.78 -6.85 -1.26
CA MET A 80 -11.98 -6.71 -0.42
C MET A 80 -11.70 -5.88 0.83
N GLY A 81 -10.55 -6.09 1.49
CA GLY A 81 -10.14 -5.28 2.64
C GLY A 81 -9.91 -3.81 2.26
N PHE A 82 -9.28 -3.55 1.12
CA PHE A 82 -9.07 -2.18 0.63
C PHE A 82 -10.38 -1.51 0.20
N PHE A 83 -11.29 -2.24 -0.46
CA PHE A 83 -12.62 -1.76 -0.79
C PHE A 83 -13.41 -1.39 0.48
N PHE A 84 -13.33 -2.24 1.51
CA PHE A 84 -13.95 -1.97 2.81
C PHE A 84 -13.29 -0.77 3.53
N LEU A 85 -11.98 -0.57 3.40
CA LEU A 85 -11.32 0.62 3.91
C LEU A 85 -11.89 1.89 3.26
N ILE A 86 -12.03 1.91 1.94
CA ILE A 86 -12.58 3.06 1.20
C ILE A 86 -14.00 3.38 1.68
N ILE A 87 -14.87 2.37 1.83
CA ILE A 87 -16.25 2.62 2.27
C ILE A 87 -16.28 3.19 3.69
N MET A 88 -15.48 2.66 4.62
CA MET A 88 -15.34 3.20 5.98
C MET A 88 -14.86 4.65 6.01
N LEU A 89 -13.90 4.99 5.14
CA LEU A 89 -13.33 6.33 5.04
C LEU A 89 -14.35 7.34 4.51
N LEU A 90 -15.10 6.97 3.46
CA LEU A 90 -16.19 7.78 2.91
C LEU A 90 -17.32 7.99 3.93
N LEU A 91 -17.72 6.93 4.65
CA LEU A 91 -18.72 7.06 5.72
C LEU A 91 -18.25 7.97 6.85
N SER A 92 -17.00 7.84 7.30
CA SER A 92 -16.45 8.69 8.38
C SER A 92 -16.36 10.15 7.96
N LEU A 93 -15.89 10.43 6.74
CA LEU A 93 -15.85 11.80 6.21
C LEU A 93 -17.26 12.37 6.03
N GLY A 94 -18.21 11.55 5.56
CA GLY A 94 -19.62 11.92 5.45
C GLY A 94 -20.24 12.26 6.81
N ASP A 95 -19.98 11.46 7.85
CA ASP A 95 -20.43 11.73 9.22
C ASP A 95 -19.81 13.03 9.77
N TYR A 96 -18.51 13.25 9.57
CA TYR A 96 -17.84 14.49 9.95
C TYR A 96 -18.43 15.72 9.24
N ALA A 97 -18.68 15.64 7.93
CA ALA A 97 -19.26 16.72 7.15
C ALA A 97 -20.72 17.01 7.57
N ALA A 98 -21.50 15.97 7.84
CA ALA A 98 -22.86 16.10 8.34
C ALA A 98 -22.89 16.80 9.71
N ARG A 99 -21.97 16.45 10.63
CA ARG A 99 -21.86 17.11 11.94
C ARG A 99 -21.50 18.59 11.83
N GLY A 100 -20.57 18.94 10.94
CA GLY A 100 -20.21 20.33 10.68
C GLY A 100 -21.37 21.17 10.11
N THR A 101 -22.34 20.53 9.47
CA THR A 101 -23.52 21.21 8.91
C THR A 101 -24.59 21.51 9.97
N ILE A 102 -24.68 20.71 11.04
CA ILE A 102 -25.69 20.86 12.10
C ILE A 102 -25.26 21.87 13.18
N GLN A 103 -23.96 22.15 13.31
CA GLN A 103 -23.45 23.30 14.08
C GLN A 103 -23.79 24.59 13.31
N GLY A 104 -24.99 25.12 13.53
CA GLY A 104 -25.40 26.44 13.03
C GLY A 104 -24.49 27.58 13.55
N PRO A 105 -24.52 28.75 12.90
CA PRO A 105 -23.70 29.90 13.31
C PRO A 105 -24.06 30.31 14.74
N ILE A 106 -23.05 30.43 15.59
CA ILE A 106 -23.10 31.32 16.77
C ILE A 106 -22.68 32.72 16.35
#